data_AF-A0A8J3IP94-F1
#
_entry.id   AF-A0A8J3IP94-F1
#
_cell.length_a   1.000
_cell.length_b   1.000
_cell.length_c   1.000
_cell.angle_alpha   90.00
_cell.angle_beta   90.00
_cell.angle_gamma   90.00
#
_symmetry.space_group_name_H-M   'P 1'
#
loop_
_entity.id
_entity.type
_entity.pdbx_description
1 polymer ?
#
loop_
_entity_poly.entity_id
_entity_poly.type
_entity_poly.pdbx_seq_one_letter_code
_entity_poly.pdbx_strand_id
1 'polypeptide(L)'
;MWQIICLCLPAVTTSEQQRFFALFHSVLRSAGREPGEMDLGLFFLHALSPEEALTVLEQRLDLVIRSQDMLEQLPAGEPEQDIIQLAIDDHMRTLLAAERSWLKRTIARLQTRCALS
;
A
#
# COMPACT_ATOMS: atom_id res chain seq x y z
N MET A 1 9.69 -1.50 -0.67
CA MET A 1 9.23 -2.31 -1.82
C MET A 1 7.70 -2.53 -1.84
N TRP A 2 6.90 -1.58 -1.30
CA TRP A 2 5.41 -1.62 -1.32
C TRP A 2 4.80 -0.40 -2.02
N GLN A 3 5.65 0.47 -2.61
CA GLN A 3 5.26 1.71 -3.26
C GLN A 3 4.46 1.52 -4.56
N ILE A 4 4.23 0.27 -5.00
CA ILE A 4 3.62 -0.06 -6.29
C ILE A 4 2.13 -0.41 -6.16
N ILE A 5 1.58 -0.62 -4.96
CA ILE A 5 0.15 -0.96 -4.82
C ILE A 5 -0.75 0.29 -4.85
N CYS A 6 -0.23 1.48 -4.54
CA CYS A 6 -1.04 2.72 -4.48
C CYS A 6 -0.76 3.73 -5.61
N LEU A 7 0.27 3.51 -6.45
CA LEU A 7 0.54 4.35 -7.62
C LEU A 7 -0.02 3.69 -8.87
N CYS A 8 -1.34 3.64 -8.98
CA CYS A 8 -2.00 3.53 -10.28
C CYS A 8 -1.79 4.87 -11.02
N LEU A 9 -0.56 5.14 -11.48
CA LEU A 9 -0.31 6.27 -12.37
C LEU A 9 -1.06 5.96 -13.68
N PRO A 10 -2.08 6.77 -14.06
CA PRO A 10 -2.87 6.49 -15.25
C PRO A 10 -1.95 6.53 -16.48
N ALA A 11 -2.03 5.48 -17.31
CA ALA A 11 -1.48 5.37 -18.67
C ALA A 11 -0.20 6.21 -18.96
N VAL A 12 0.86 5.98 -18.18
CA VAL A 12 2.19 6.55 -18.42
C VAL A 12 3.13 5.49 -18.96
N THR A 13 3.99 5.87 -19.89
CA THR A 13 5.05 5.01 -20.41
C THR A 13 6.09 4.69 -19.32
N THR A 14 6.85 3.61 -19.49
CA THR A 14 7.90 3.20 -18.54
C THR A 14 8.92 4.32 -18.27
N SER A 15 9.25 5.13 -19.29
CA SER A 15 10.19 6.26 -19.15
C SER A 15 9.59 7.40 -18.31
N GLU A 16 8.30 7.66 -18.44
CA GLU A 16 7.58 8.66 -17.63
C GLU A 16 7.45 8.23 -16.18
N GLN A 17 7.19 6.94 -15.92
CA GLN A 17 7.23 6.40 -14.56
C GLN A 17 8.60 6.56 -13.92
N GLN A 18 9.68 6.17 -14.62
CA GLN A 18 11.05 6.33 -14.13
C GLN A 18 11.39 7.78 -13.83
N ARG A 19 10.97 8.71 -14.71
CA ARG A 19 11.14 10.14 -14.50
C ARG A 19 10.37 10.65 -13.28
N PHE A 20 9.13 10.21 -13.11
CA PHE A 20 8.32 10.53 -11.93
C PHE A 20 9.02 10.08 -10.66
N PHE A 21 9.46 8.81 -10.59
CA PHE A 21 10.17 8.29 -9.42
C PHE A 21 11.48 9.03 -9.13
N ALA A 22 12.25 9.39 -10.16
CA ALA A 22 13.50 10.15 -9.98
C ALA A 22 13.25 11.56 -9.43
N LEU A 23 12.28 12.30 -9.98
CA LEU A 23 11.89 13.62 -9.48
C LEU A 23 11.35 13.54 -8.07
N PHE A 24 10.52 12.53 -7.81
CA PHE A 24 9.92 12.27 -6.52
C PHE A 24 10.97 11.96 -5.44
N HIS A 25 11.97 11.15 -5.76
CA HIS A 25 13.10 10.85 -4.88
C HIS A 25 13.90 12.12 -4.53
N SER A 26 14.06 13.04 -5.49
CA SER A 26 14.71 14.33 -5.26
C SER A 26 13.94 15.19 -4.25
N VAL A 27 12.62 15.26 -4.38
CA VAL A 27 11.74 16.02 -3.48
C VAL A 27 11.70 15.44 -2.08
N LEU A 28 11.65 14.12 -1.92
CA LEU A 28 11.69 13.51 -0.59
C LEU A 28 13.04 13.75 0.11
N ARG A 29 14.13 13.66 -0.64
CA ARG A 29 15.48 13.92 -0.11
C ARG A 29 15.61 15.38 0.34
N SER A 30 15.07 16.34 -0.40
CA SER A 30 15.08 17.75 0.04
C SER A 30 14.20 18.00 1.27
N ALA A 31 13.19 17.17 1.51
CA ALA A 31 12.40 17.16 2.74
C ALA A 31 13.04 16.36 3.89
N GLY A 32 14.26 15.85 3.73
CA GLY A 32 15.00 15.11 4.75
C GLY A 32 14.45 13.70 5.02
N ARG A 33 13.74 13.09 4.06
CA ARG A 33 13.15 11.74 4.19
C ARG A 33 13.67 10.80 3.12
N GLU A 34 13.97 9.55 3.48
CA GLU A 34 14.33 8.52 2.50
C GLU A 34 13.08 7.84 1.91
N PRO A 35 13.01 7.65 0.57
CA PRO A 35 11.85 7.03 -0.08
C PRO A 35 11.60 5.57 0.35
N GLY A 36 12.60 4.88 0.89
CA GLY A 36 12.45 3.50 1.37
C GLY A 36 11.62 3.39 2.66
N GLU A 37 11.53 4.47 3.44
CA GLU A 37 10.95 4.47 4.78
C GLU A 37 9.48 4.91 4.80
N MET A 38 8.99 5.53 3.71
CA MET A 38 7.69 6.19 3.71
C MET A 38 6.79 5.69 2.59
N ASP A 39 5.60 5.24 2.98
CA ASP A 39 4.51 4.98 2.06
C ASP A 39 3.92 6.30 1.56
N LEU A 40 3.93 6.49 0.25
CA LEU A 40 3.56 7.76 -0.37
C LEU A 40 2.08 8.06 -0.22
N GLY A 41 1.25 7.03 -0.34
CA GLY A 41 -0.19 7.17 -0.10
C GLY A 41 -0.45 7.66 1.32
N LEU A 42 0.35 7.20 2.29
CA LEU A 42 0.22 7.65 3.68
C LEU A 42 0.74 9.07 3.91
N PHE A 43 1.80 9.48 3.21
CA PHE A 43 2.31 10.85 3.33
C PHE A 43 1.29 11.89 2.85
N PHE A 44 0.56 11.59 1.77
CA PHE A 44 -0.46 12.49 1.23
C PHE A 44 -1.70 12.63 2.12
N LEU A 45 -1.91 11.76 3.11
CA LEU A 45 -3.05 11.88 4.04
C LEU A 45 -3.08 13.24 4.77
N HIS A 46 -1.93 13.89 4.96
CA HIS A 46 -1.85 15.22 5.57
C HIS A 46 -2.44 16.34 4.71
N ALA A 47 -2.60 16.12 3.41
CA ALA A 47 -3.13 17.10 2.46
C ALA A 47 -4.62 16.88 2.14
N LEU A 48 -5.23 15.80 2.64
CA LEU A 48 -6.60 15.42 2.35
C LEU A 48 -7.55 15.93 3.45
N SER A 49 -8.79 16.23 3.05
CA SER A 49 -9.89 16.35 4.01
C SER A 49 -10.14 15.01 4.74
N PRO A 50 -10.80 15.01 5.90
CA PRO A 50 -11.10 13.77 6.61
C PRO A 50 -11.91 12.76 5.77
N GLU A 51 -12.83 13.22 4.93
CA GLU A 51 -13.67 12.40 4.05
C GLU A 51 -12.85 11.77 2.90
N GLU A 52 -11.97 12.55 2.28
CA GLU A 52 -11.05 12.05 1.25
C GLU A 52 -10.06 11.05 1.85
N ALA A 53 -9.50 11.35 3.02
CA ALA A 53 -8.60 10.43 3.72
C ALA A 53 -9.28 9.11 4.06
N LEU A 54 -10.54 9.16 4.53
CA LEU A 54 -11.34 7.96 4.80
C LEU A 54 -11.55 7.13 3.53
N THR A 55 -11.99 7.78 2.45
CA THR A 55 -12.21 7.13 1.15
C THR A 55 -10.95 6.42 0.65
N VAL A 56 -9.79 7.08 0.70
CA VAL A 56 -8.51 6.50 0.26
C VAL A 56 -8.13 5.29 1.12
N LEU A 57 -8.30 5.36 2.43
CA LEU A 57 -7.98 4.26 3.34
C LEU A 57 -8.92 3.06 3.16
N GLU A 58 -10.21 3.29 2.91
CA GLU A 58 -11.19 2.25 2.61
C GLU A 58 -10.88 1.55 1.28
N GLN A 59 -10.59 2.31 0.22
CA GLN A 59 -10.16 1.74 -1.07
C GLN A 59 -8.88 0.93 -0.95
N ARG A 60 -7.93 1.39 -0.13
CA ARG A 60 -6.70 0.65 0.16
C ARG A 60 -6.98 -0.63 0.94
N LEU A 61 -7.93 -0.61 1.88
CA LEU A 61 -8.36 -1.81 2.60
C LEU A 61 -8.96 -2.85 1.65
N ASP A 62 -9.79 -2.43 0.70
CA ASP A 62 -10.36 -3.32 -0.32
C ASP A 62 -9.28 -3.93 -1.20
N LEU A 63 -8.26 -3.15 -1.59
CA LEU A 63 -7.10 -3.66 -2.33
C LEU A 63 -6.35 -4.73 -1.54
N VAL A 64 -6.04 -4.48 -0.28
CA VAL A 64 -5.36 -5.44 0.59
C VAL A 64 -6.17 -6.73 0.74
N ILE A 65 -7.48 -6.63 0.93
CA ILE A 65 -8.38 -7.81 1.02
C ILE A 65 -8.32 -8.62 -0.28
N ARG A 66 -8.49 -7.98 -1.44
CA ARG A 66 -8.38 -8.68 -2.73
C ARG A 66 -7.01 -9.33 -2.95
N SER A 67 -5.93 -8.68 -2.53
CA SER A 67 -4.58 -9.24 -2.61
C SER A 67 -4.41 -10.47 -1.71
N GLN A 68 -5.01 -10.47 -0.51
CA GLN A 68 -5.02 -11.66 0.33
C GLN A 68 -5.80 -12.81 -0.33
N ASP A 69 -6.99 -12.53 -0.85
CA ASP A 69 -7.83 -13.54 -1.50
C ASP A 69 -7.11 -14.18 -2.71
N MET A 70 -6.37 -13.39 -3.50
CA MET A 70 -5.56 -13.91 -4.60
C MET A 70 -4.42 -14.82 -4.12
N LEU A 71 -3.75 -14.49 -3.01
CA LEU A 71 -2.68 -15.31 -2.44
C LEU A 71 -3.18 -16.60 -1.78
N GLU A 72 -4.45 -16.63 -1.38
CA GLU A 72 -5.12 -17.82 -0.84
C GLU A 72 -5.65 -18.75 -1.95
N GLN A 73 -5.96 -18.21 -3.13
CA GLN A 73 -6.42 -18.98 -4.30
C GLN A 73 -5.28 -19.67 -5.07
N LEU A 74 -4.01 -19.31 -4.82
CA LEU A 74 -2.87 -20.01 -5.38
C LEU A 74 -2.87 -21.46 -4.85
N PRO A 75 -2.89 -22.48 -5.74
CA PRO A 75 -2.98 -23.87 -5.32
C PRO A 75 -1.80 -24.24 -4.43
N ALA A 76 -2.11 -24.59 -3.17
CA ALA A 76 -1.17 -25.23 -2.26
C ALA A 76 -0.94 -26.67 -2.73
N GLY A 77 -0.10 -26.89 -3.75
CA GLY A 77 0.10 -28.27 -4.21
C GLY A 77 0.72 -28.50 -5.57
N GLU A 78 1.60 -27.62 -6.07
CA GLU A 78 2.61 -28.11 -7.01
C GLU A 78 3.64 -28.92 -6.20
N PRO A 79 3.90 -30.21 -6.54
CA PRO A 79 4.79 -31.07 -5.75
C PRO A 79 6.25 -30.57 -5.64
N GLU A 80 6.63 -29.54 -6.39
CA GLU A 80 7.95 -28.89 -6.39
C GLU A 80 7.86 -27.40 -6.05
N GLN A 81 6.97 -26.99 -5.13
CA GLN A 81 6.96 -25.58 -4.71
C GLN A 81 8.28 -25.24 -3.98
N ASP A 82 9.11 -24.43 -4.63
CA ASP A 82 10.40 -23.97 -4.13
C ASP A 82 10.26 -23.35 -2.73
N ILE A 83 11.11 -23.76 -1.78
CA ILE A 83 11.12 -23.22 -0.41
C ILE A 83 11.28 -21.70 -0.40
N ILE A 84 11.97 -21.14 -1.40
CA ILE A 84 12.08 -19.69 -1.58
C ILE A 84 10.73 -19.07 -1.92
N GLN A 85 9.95 -19.69 -2.81
CA GLN A 85 8.61 -19.22 -3.15
C GLN A 85 7.67 -19.27 -1.93
N LEU A 86 7.75 -20.34 -1.12
CA LEU A 86 6.98 -20.43 0.12
C LEU A 86 7.33 -19.31 1.11
N ALA A 87 8.62 -19.01 1.26
CA ALA A 87 9.07 -17.91 2.13
C ALA A 87 8.60 -16.54 1.61
N ILE A 88 8.58 -16.34 0.28
CA ILE A 88 8.05 -15.11 -0.33
C ILE A 88 6.55 -15.01 -0.07
N ASP A 89 5.79 -16.06 -0.30
CA ASP A 89 4.33 -16.06 -0.11
C ASP A 89 3.96 -15.83 1.36
N ASP A 90 4.66 -16.49 2.30
CA ASP A 90 4.48 -16.27 3.74
C ASP A 90 4.78 -14.83 4.16
N HIS A 91 5.89 -14.27 3.65
CA HIS A 91 6.23 -12.88 3.88
C HIS A 91 5.13 -11.92 3.37
N MET A 92 4.62 -12.15 2.16
CA MET A 92 3.55 -11.34 1.58
C MET A 92 2.25 -11.44 2.39
N ARG A 93 1.85 -12.65 2.81
CA ARG A 93 0.68 -12.86 3.67
C ARG A 93 0.82 -12.13 4.99
N THR A 94 2.00 -12.21 5.62
CA THR A 94 2.30 -11.53 6.88
C THR A 94 2.15 -10.01 6.75
N LEU A 95 2.71 -9.43 5.68
CA LEU A 95 2.63 -7.99 5.45
C LEU A 95 1.21 -7.50 5.17
N LEU A 96 0.46 -8.21 4.32
CA LEU A 96 -0.95 -7.87 4.04
C LEU A 96 -1.82 -7.98 5.30
N ALA A 97 -1.60 -8.98 6.15
CA ALA A 97 -2.34 -9.15 7.39
C ALA A 97 -2.07 -8.01 8.38
N ALA A 98 -0.81 -7.60 8.50
CA ALA A 98 -0.40 -6.47 9.32
C ALA A 98 -1.02 -5.15 8.80
N GLU A 99 -0.97 -4.93 7.50
CA GLU A 99 -1.52 -3.74 6.85
C GLU A 99 -3.05 -3.66 6.99
N ARG A 100 -3.76 -4.77 6.70
CA ARG A 100 -5.22 -4.85 6.89
C ARG A 100 -5.64 -4.49 8.30
N SER A 101 -4.90 -5.02 9.29
CA SER A 101 -5.17 -4.75 10.70
C SER A 101 -4.94 -3.29 11.05
N TRP A 102 -3.89 -2.68 10.50
CA TRP A 102 -3.62 -1.26 10.68
C TRP A 102 -4.71 -0.38 10.02
N LEU A 103 -5.08 -0.65 8.77
CA LEU A 103 -6.11 0.08 8.03
C LEU A 103 -7.45 0.10 8.78
N LYS A 104 -7.93 -1.07 9.22
CA LYS A 104 -9.17 -1.17 10.01
C LYS A 104 -9.16 -0.29 11.26
N ARG A 105 -8.06 -0.30 12.02
CA ARG A 105 -7.94 0.53 13.23
C ARG A 105 -7.87 2.02 12.89
N THR A 106 -7.17 2.40 11.83
CA THR A 106 -7.01 3.80 11.42
C THR A 106 -8.33 4.37 10.91
N ILE A 107 -9.05 3.63 10.07
CA ILE A 107 -10.39 3.99 9.56
C ILE A 107 -11.36 4.21 10.71
N ALA A 108 -11.46 3.27 11.65
CA ALA A 108 -12.35 3.40 12.80
C ALA A 108 -12.05 4.65 13.65
N ARG A 109 -10.76 4.99 13.81
CA ARG A 109 -10.33 6.21 14.52
C ARG A 109 -10.74 7.49 13.79
N LEU A 110 -10.62 7.53 12.46
CA LEU A 110 -11.03 8.68 11.66
C LEU A 110 -12.54 8.87 11.67
N GLN A 111 -13.30 7.79 11.47
CA GLN A 111 -14.78 7.82 11.52
C GLN A 111 -15.28 8.33 12.88
N THR A 112 -14.68 7.88 13.98
CA THR A 112 -15.03 8.37 15.33
C THR A 112 -14.77 9.86 15.48
N ARG A 113 -13.70 10.38 14.88
CA ARG A 113 -13.38 11.82 14.94
C ARG A 113 -14.30 12.67 14.09
N CYS A 114 -14.68 12.20 12.89
CA CYS A 114 -15.63 12.90 12.02
C CYS A 114 -17.05 12.91 12.59
N ALA A 115 -17.45 11.88 13.36
CA ALA A 115 -18.77 11.84 13.99
C ALA A 115 -18.91 12.79 15.21
N LEU A 116 -17.79 13.30 15.73
CA LEU A 116 -17.73 14.19 16.90
C LEU A 116 -17.50 15.66 16.53
N SER A 117 -17.30 15.96 15.24
CA SER A 117 -17.09 17.29 14.66
C SER A 117 -18.34 17.77 13.94
#